data_AF-A0AAD9R7X8-F1
#
_entry.id   AF-A0AAD9R7X8-F1
#
_cell.length_a   1.000
_cell.length_b   1.000
_cell.length_c   1.000
_cell.angle_alpha   90.00
_cell.angle_beta   90.00
_cell.angle_gamma   90.00
#
_symmetry.space_group_name_H-M   'P 1'
#
loop_
_entity.id
_entity.type
_entity.pdbx_description
1 polymer ?
#
loop_
_entity_poly.entity_id
_entity_poly.type
_entity_poly.pdbx_seq_one_letter_code
_entity_poly.pdbx_strand_id
1 'polypeptide(L)'
;MFNALHHLQILRFAVPATVVLGVAPQYFFTWLTWRFVCIPFPRRVFDRGDDVLYDMYQSLICFFYETCSGAEVIFYGDPIPWDKQENVIILCNHQSSVDWIVSDFLGIRQGSLGRLRYILKSGLKYLPLYGFYFAQIWLVIFPEGTRYNVNNKKMIEESQNFAAEQGKAFIKSLPVLSQVLTPRTKAAEASFEVLCPDYVDAVYDLTIAYSNDYEDITPSKQAPNMTGKILKRFYSKGGQMPGVPRRRRLPWLRTLPSFMIFMAALLPFLLTKRGRSAYWKMWLLSSVGTFLYDIFL
;
A
#
# COMPACT_ATOMS: atom_id res chain seq x y z
N MET A 1 -9.82 -8.82 -34.91
CA MET A 1 -9.05 -9.53 -33.86
C MET A 1 -8.45 -8.55 -32.83
N PHE A 2 -7.85 -7.43 -33.24
CA PHE A 2 -7.30 -6.40 -32.34
C PHE A 2 -8.33 -5.75 -31.38
N ASN A 3 -9.55 -5.44 -31.84
CA ASN A 3 -10.57 -4.85 -30.96
C ASN A 3 -11.02 -5.81 -29.83
N ALA A 4 -11.20 -7.10 -30.12
CA ALA A 4 -11.62 -8.07 -29.10
C ALA A 4 -10.54 -8.29 -28.02
N LEU A 5 -9.27 -8.38 -28.43
CA LEU A 5 -8.14 -8.49 -27.49
C LEU A 5 -7.99 -7.23 -26.62
N HIS A 6 -8.17 -6.05 -27.20
CA HIS A 6 -8.16 -4.79 -26.47
C HIS A 6 -9.32 -4.70 -25.46
N HIS A 7 -10.53 -5.07 -25.85
CA HIS A 7 -11.68 -5.12 -24.94
C HIS A 7 -11.47 -6.15 -23.81
N LEU A 8 -10.91 -7.32 -24.11
CA LEU A 8 -10.55 -8.31 -23.10
C LEU A 8 -9.48 -7.78 -22.14
N GLN A 9 -8.48 -7.04 -22.62
CA GLN A 9 -7.47 -6.39 -21.77
C GLN A 9 -8.09 -5.33 -20.87
N ILE A 10 -9.00 -4.48 -21.37
CA ILE A 10 -9.70 -3.50 -20.54
C ILE A 10 -10.53 -4.21 -19.47
N LEU A 11 -11.27 -5.26 -19.83
CA LEU A 11 -12.08 -6.03 -18.89
C LEU A 11 -11.25 -6.66 -17.77
N ARG A 12 -10.01 -7.08 -18.05
CA ARG A 12 -9.08 -7.62 -17.04
C ARG A 12 -8.75 -6.62 -15.93
N PHE A 13 -8.83 -5.31 -16.17
CA PHE A 13 -8.60 -4.28 -15.15
C PHE A 13 -9.90 -3.65 -14.64
N ALA A 14 -10.87 -3.43 -15.53
CA ALA A 14 -12.13 -2.79 -15.21
C ALA A 14 -13.00 -3.66 -14.28
N VAL A 15 -13.03 -4.99 -14.48
CA VAL A 15 -13.82 -5.89 -13.63
C VAL A 15 -13.29 -5.91 -12.20
N PRO A 16 -11.99 -6.15 -11.93
CA PRO A 16 -11.43 -6.02 -10.59
C PRO A 16 -11.71 -4.68 -9.93
N ALA A 17 -11.44 -3.58 -10.63
CA ALA A 17 -11.65 -2.23 -10.10
C ALA A 17 -13.12 -2.01 -9.74
N THR A 18 -14.04 -2.43 -10.60
CA THR A 18 -15.49 -2.31 -10.37
C THR A 18 -15.94 -3.13 -9.17
N VAL A 19 -15.42 -4.34 -8.98
CA VAL A 19 -15.79 -5.17 -7.83
C VAL A 19 -15.20 -4.60 -6.54
N VAL A 20 -13.92 -4.26 -6.51
CA VAL A 20 -13.24 -3.71 -5.33
C VAL A 20 -13.89 -2.39 -4.89
N LEU A 21 -14.11 -1.46 -5.82
CA LEU A 21 -14.84 -0.23 -5.52
C LEU A 21 -16.30 -0.53 -5.17
N GLY A 22 -16.92 -1.49 -5.84
CA GLY A 22 -18.30 -1.90 -5.64
C GLY A 22 -18.60 -2.38 -4.22
N VAL A 23 -17.66 -3.07 -3.57
CA VAL A 23 -17.86 -3.60 -2.21
C VAL A 23 -17.48 -2.58 -1.12
N ALA A 24 -16.85 -1.46 -1.48
CA ALA A 24 -16.32 -0.48 -0.52
C ALA A 24 -17.37 0.11 0.44
N PRO A 25 -18.59 0.49 0.00
CA PRO A 25 -19.62 0.94 0.92
C PRO A 25 -20.02 -0.15 1.91
N GLN A 26 -20.21 -1.37 1.42
CA GLN A 26 -20.58 -2.49 2.27
C GLN A 26 -19.50 -2.75 3.33
N TYR A 27 -18.24 -2.76 2.93
CA TYR A 27 -17.11 -2.87 3.84
C TYR A 27 -17.13 -1.77 4.91
N PHE A 28 -17.23 -0.52 4.48
CA PHE A 28 -17.22 0.65 5.37
C PHE A 28 -18.35 0.61 6.41
N PHE A 29 -19.58 0.29 5.98
CA PHE A 29 -20.71 0.20 6.89
C PHE A 29 -20.61 -1.03 7.81
N THR A 30 -20.09 -2.16 7.33
CA THR A 30 -19.80 -3.33 8.18
C THR A 30 -18.79 -2.97 9.27
N TRP A 31 -17.73 -2.26 8.90
CA TRP A 31 -16.72 -1.76 9.83
C TRP A 31 -17.30 -0.75 10.83
N LEU A 32 -18.14 0.21 10.38
CA LEU A 32 -18.83 1.14 11.28
C LEU A 32 -19.72 0.39 12.27
N THR A 33 -20.53 -0.57 11.79
CA THR A 33 -21.36 -1.40 12.66
C THR A 33 -20.51 -2.16 13.67
N TRP A 34 -19.41 -2.77 13.24
CA TRP A 34 -18.46 -3.45 14.14
C TRP A 34 -17.91 -2.49 15.20
N ARG A 35 -17.53 -1.27 14.80
CA ARG A 35 -17.05 -0.22 15.71
C ARG A 35 -18.09 0.13 16.77
N PHE A 36 -19.35 0.33 16.39
CA PHE A 36 -20.44 0.64 17.34
C PHE A 36 -20.77 -0.54 18.26
N VAL A 37 -20.83 -1.75 17.71
CA VAL A 37 -21.06 -2.98 18.50
C VAL A 37 -19.93 -3.22 19.50
N CYS A 38 -18.71 -2.80 19.19
CA CYS A 38 -17.55 -2.97 20.07
C CYS A 38 -17.42 -1.90 21.17
N ILE A 39 -18.25 -0.85 21.19
CA ILE A 39 -18.19 0.21 22.21
C ILE A 39 -18.18 -0.33 23.66
N PRO A 40 -19.02 -1.31 24.06
CA PRO A 40 -19.01 -1.83 25.42
C PRO A 40 -17.89 -2.85 25.69
N PHE A 41 -17.06 -3.18 24.70
CA PHE A 41 -16.03 -4.22 24.82
C PHE A 41 -14.61 -3.64 24.90
N PRO A 42 -13.63 -4.39 25.42
CA PRO A 42 -12.23 -3.97 25.41
C PRO A 42 -11.72 -3.70 23.99
N ARG A 43 -10.80 -2.74 23.85
CA ARG A 43 -10.25 -2.30 22.56
C ARG A 43 -9.70 -3.46 21.70
N ARG A 44 -9.10 -4.47 22.33
CA ARG A 44 -8.59 -5.68 21.67
C ARG A 44 -9.65 -6.45 20.87
N VAL A 45 -10.92 -6.41 21.28
CA VAL A 45 -12.03 -7.04 20.56
C VAL A 45 -12.27 -6.30 19.25
N PHE A 46 -12.35 -4.97 19.32
CA PHE A 46 -12.46 -4.13 18.13
C PHE A 46 -11.29 -4.38 17.18
N ASP A 47 -10.04 -4.28 17.68
CA ASP A 47 -8.84 -4.42 16.85
C ASP A 47 -8.76 -5.80 16.18
N ARG A 48 -9.12 -6.87 16.88
CA ARG A 48 -9.13 -8.22 16.30
C ARG A 48 -10.18 -8.36 15.19
N GLY A 49 -11.36 -7.78 15.36
CA GLY A 49 -12.38 -7.80 14.31
C GLY A 49 -12.03 -6.88 13.14
N ASP A 50 -11.40 -5.73 13.41
CA ASP A 50 -10.86 -4.84 12.38
C ASP A 50 -9.80 -5.55 11.53
N ASP A 51 -8.85 -6.25 12.17
CA ASP A 51 -7.85 -7.08 11.48
C ASP A 51 -8.51 -8.14 10.58
N VAL A 52 -9.57 -8.80 11.05
CA VAL A 52 -10.30 -9.82 10.26
C VAL A 52 -11.01 -9.18 9.07
N LEU A 53 -11.72 -8.07 9.27
CA LEU A 53 -12.39 -7.35 8.19
C LEU A 53 -11.38 -6.88 7.15
N TYR A 54 -10.27 -6.29 7.59
CA TYR A 54 -9.21 -5.81 6.71
C TYR A 54 -8.53 -6.95 5.95
N ASP A 55 -8.24 -8.08 6.62
CA ASP A 55 -7.73 -9.29 5.98
C ASP A 55 -8.65 -9.78 4.87
N MET A 56 -9.96 -9.82 5.14
CA MET A 56 -10.95 -10.21 4.13
C MET A 56 -10.94 -9.26 2.93
N TYR A 57 -10.92 -7.95 3.19
CA TYR A 57 -10.93 -6.93 2.14
C TYR A 57 -9.68 -6.97 1.26
N GLN A 58 -8.49 -7.06 1.87
CA GLN A 58 -7.25 -7.15 1.11
C GLN A 58 -7.10 -8.52 0.43
N SER A 59 -7.64 -9.59 1.00
CA SER A 59 -7.68 -10.90 0.34
C SER A 59 -8.52 -10.87 -0.94
N LEU A 60 -9.62 -10.10 -0.99
CA LEU A 60 -10.38 -9.85 -2.22
C LEU A 60 -9.53 -9.15 -3.29
N ILE A 61 -8.72 -8.18 -2.89
CA ILE A 61 -7.82 -7.49 -3.82
C ILE A 61 -6.75 -8.47 -4.34
N CYS A 62 -6.11 -9.22 -3.44
CA CYS A 62 -5.13 -10.25 -3.79
C CYS A 62 -5.71 -11.32 -4.74
N PHE A 63 -7.00 -11.69 -4.58
CA PHE A 63 -7.71 -12.58 -5.51
C PHE A 63 -7.61 -12.05 -6.94
N PHE A 64 -7.96 -10.79 -7.17
CA PHE A 64 -7.94 -10.24 -8.52
C PHE A 64 -6.54 -10.13 -9.11
N TYR A 65 -5.55 -9.74 -8.30
CA TYR A 65 -4.17 -9.62 -8.79
C TYR A 65 -3.56 -10.99 -9.13
N GLU A 66 -3.46 -11.93 -8.20
CA GLU A 66 -2.78 -13.20 -8.49
C GLU A 66 -3.68 -14.22 -9.19
N THR A 67 -4.97 -14.27 -8.85
CA THR A 67 -5.86 -15.32 -9.37
C THR A 67 -6.53 -14.93 -10.69
N CYS A 68 -7.01 -13.69 -10.84
CA CYS A 68 -7.68 -13.26 -12.08
C CYS A 68 -6.73 -12.69 -13.13
N SER A 69 -5.78 -11.85 -12.73
CA SER A 69 -4.84 -11.23 -13.68
C SER A 69 -3.70 -12.18 -14.07
N GLY A 70 -3.37 -13.13 -13.18
CA GLY A 70 -2.26 -14.07 -13.34
C GLY A 70 -0.90 -13.44 -13.00
N ALA A 71 -0.90 -12.33 -12.25
CA ALA A 71 0.32 -11.70 -11.79
C ALA A 71 1.16 -12.70 -10.98
N GLU A 72 2.44 -12.84 -11.34
CA GLU A 72 3.35 -13.71 -10.64
C GLU A 72 4.26 -12.91 -9.71
N VAL A 73 4.27 -13.28 -8.43
CA VAL A 73 5.16 -12.69 -7.42
C VAL A 73 6.34 -13.62 -7.21
N ILE A 74 7.55 -13.11 -7.50
CA ILE A 74 8.80 -13.86 -7.39
C ILE A 74 9.69 -13.18 -6.37
N PHE A 75 10.09 -13.92 -5.33
CA PHE A 75 10.95 -13.43 -4.27
C PHE A 75 12.41 -13.77 -4.57
N TYR A 76 13.31 -12.83 -4.27
CA TYR A 76 14.76 -12.99 -4.38
C TYR A 76 15.43 -12.51 -3.10
N GLY A 77 16.66 -12.96 -2.85
CA GLY A 77 17.44 -12.56 -1.66
C GLY A 77 17.23 -13.48 -0.46
N ASP A 78 17.22 -12.89 0.73
CA ASP A 78 17.24 -13.63 2.00
C ASP A 78 15.93 -14.42 2.23
N PRO A 79 15.98 -15.57 2.94
CA PRO A 79 14.79 -16.33 3.26
C PRO A 79 13.91 -15.57 4.26
N ILE A 80 12.64 -15.40 3.90
CA ILE A 80 11.63 -14.82 4.80
C ILE A 80 11.22 -15.89 5.81
N PRO A 81 11.19 -15.58 7.13
CA PRO A 81 10.81 -16.52 8.17
C PRO A 81 9.28 -16.69 8.22
N TRP A 82 8.74 -17.45 7.26
CA TRP A 82 7.28 -17.60 7.07
C TRP A 82 6.53 -18.19 8.27
N ASP A 83 7.20 -18.97 9.11
CA ASP A 83 6.61 -19.64 10.27
C ASP A 83 6.77 -18.86 11.58
N LYS A 84 7.40 -17.67 11.51
CA LYS A 84 7.61 -16.78 12.65
C LYS A 84 6.69 -15.57 12.54
N GLN A 85 6.07 -15.20 13.65
CA GLN A 85 5.37 -13.92 13.78
C GLN A 85 6.36 -12.90 14.34
N GLU A 86 6.57 -11.82 13.59
CA GLU A 86 7.46 -10.71 13.93
C GLU A 86 6.74 -9.40 13.66
N ASN A 87 7.00 -8.39 14.50
CA ASN A 87 6.63 -7.01 14.24
C ASN A 87 7.71 -6.38 13.35
N VAL A 88 7.34 -6.12 12.10
CA VAL A 88 8.30 -5.74 11.05
C VAL A 88 8.00 -4.35 10.53
N ILE A 89 9.06 -3.56 10.35
CA ILE A 89 9.00 -2.35 9.53
C ILE A 89 9.53 -2.68 8.15
N ILE A 90 8.66 -2.54 7.14
CA ILE A 90 9.00 -2.76 5.74
C ILE A 90 9.43 -1.42 5.14
N LEU A 91 10.69 -1.34 4.71
CA LEU A 91 11.22 -0.23 3.94
C LEU A 91 11.30 -0.67 2.48
N CYS A 92 10.77 0.14 1.57
CA CYS A 92 10.81 -0.18 0.15
C CYS A 92 11.10 1.04 -0.73
N ASN A 93 11.61 0.78 -1.94
CA ASN A 93 11.55 1.76 -3.00
C ASN A 93 10.10 1.99 -3.46
N HIS A 94 9.84 3.16 -4.03
CA HIS A 94 8.51 3.51 -4.57
C HIS A 94 8.61 3.76 -6.08
N GLN A 95 8.01 2.88 -6.87
CA GLN A 95 7.98 2.92 -8.34
C GLN A 95 6.59 3.26 -8.89
N SER A 96 5.52 2.87 -8.21
CA SER A 96 4.16 3.00 -8.72
C SER A 96 3.14 3.26 -7.60
N SER A 97 1.96 3.76 -7.98
CA SER A 97 0.85 3.96 -7.03
C SER A 97 0.27 2.65 -6.47
N VAL A 98 0.66 1.49 -6.99
CA VAL A 98 0.16 0.17 -6.59
C VAL A 98 1.18 -0.65 -5.79
N ASP A 99 2.34 -0.08 -5.45
CA ASP A 99 3.42 -0.80 -4.75
C ASP A 99 3.00 -1.44 -3.42
N TRP A 100 1.98 -0.87 -2.76
CA TRP A 100 1.42 -1.39 -1.51
C TRP A 100 0.96 -2.85 -1.64
N ILE A 101 0.46 -3.27 -2.82
CA ILE A 101 -0.01 -4.65 -3.03
C ILE A 101 1.12 -5.68 -2.86
N VAL A 102 2.37 -5.27 -3.06
CA VAL A 102 3.53 -6.17 -2.86
C VAL A 102 3.68 -6.54 -1.39
N SER A 103 3.39 -5.60 -0.48
CA SER A 103 3.37 -5.88 0.96
C SER A 103 2.20 -6.79 1.33
N ASP A 104 1.03 -6.62 0.70
CA ASP A 104 -0.10 -7.53 0.87
C ASP A 104 0.23 -8.95 0.44
N PHE A 105 0.95 -9.14 -0.68
CA PHE A 105 1.39 -10.46 -1.12
C PHE A 105 2.32 -11.15 -0.13
N LEU A 106 3.14 -10.39 0.60
CA LEU A 106 3.95 -10.90 1.70
C LEU A 106 3.07 -11.25 2.90
N GLY A 107 2.24 -10.31 3.36
CA GLY A 107 1.40 -10.46 4.54
C GLY A 107 0.40 -11.61 4.41
N ILE A 108 -0.21 -11.80 3.24
CA ILE A 108 -1.19 -12.88 3.03
C ILE A 108 -0.56 -14.27 3.07
N ARG A 109 0.69 -14.40 2.63
CA ARG A 109 1.45 -15.66 2.64
C ARG A 109 1.97 -16.02 4.02
N GLN A 110 2.23 -15.02 4.86
CA GLN A 110 2.66 -15.18 6.24
C GLN A 110 1.45 -15.34 7.19
N GLY A 111 0.28 -14.79 6.84
CA GLY A 111 -0.92 -14.80 7.67
C GLY A 111 -1.11 -13.53 8.50
N SER A 112 -0.47 -12.42 8.13
CA SER A 112 -0.53 -11.12 8.82
C SER A 112 -1.18 -10.01 8.00
N LEU A 113 -1.83 -10.32 6.88
CA LEU A 113 -2.46 -9.34 5.99
C LEU A 113 -3.39 -8.36 6.74
N GLY A 114 -4.22 -8.88 7.65
CA GLY A 114 -5.09 -8.08 8.52
C GLY A 114 -4.37 -7.04 9.39
N ARG A 115 -3.08 -7.25 9.67
CA ARG A 115 -2.25 -6.40 10.53
C ARG A 115 -1.32 -5.45 9.76
N LEU A 116 -1.32 -5.51 8.42
CA LEU A 116 -0.54 -4.57 7.64
C LEU A 116 -1.09 -3.15 7.83
N ARG A 117 -0.18 -2.21 8.05
CA ARG A 117 -0.48 -0.79 8.21
C ARG A 117 0.50 0.00 7.34
N TYR A 118 -0.04 1.00 6.64
CA TYR A 118 0.73 1.79 5.69
C TYR A 118 0.99 3.19 6.20
N ILE A 119 2.04 3.81 5.67
CA ILE A 119 2.27 5.24 5.83
C ILE A 119 1.51 5.95 4.71
N LEU A 120 0.44 6.66 5.07
CA LEU A 120 -0.44 7.32 4.11
C LEU A 120 -0.02 8.78 3.91
N LYS A 121 0.04 9.21 2.64
CA LYS A 121 0.14 10.62 2.30
C LYS A 121 -1.14 11.36 2.73
N SER A 122 -1.00 12.48 3.43
CA SER A 122 -2.14 13.27 3.94
C SER A 122 -3.28 13.48 2.95
N GLY A 123 -2.98 13.73 1.67
CA GLY A 123 -4.01 13.93 0.63
C GLY A 123 -4.90 12.71 0.34
N LEU A 124 -4.47 11.49 0.69
CA LEU A 124 -5.27 10.28 0.47
C LEU A 124 -6.37 10.07 1.54
N LYS A 125 -6.32 10.82 2.64
CA LYS A 125 -7.40 10.82 3.65
C LYS A 125 -8.73 11.36 3.11
N TYR A 126 -8.70 12.02 1.96
CA TYR A 126 -9.87 12.59 1.29
C TYR A 126 -10.59 11.63 0.34
N LEU A 127 -10.06 10.41 0.14
CA LEU A 127 -10.74 9.42 -0.68
C LEU A 127 -12.07 9.04 -0.02
N PRO A 128 -13.21 9.13 -0.73
CA PRO A 128 -14.50 8.75 -0.15
C PRO A 128 -14.48 7.31 0.35
N LEU A 129 -15.07 7.06 1.53
CA LEU A 129 -15.06 5.79 2.27
C LEU A 129 -13.67 5.43 2.83
N TYR A 130 -12.72 5.23 1.92
CA TYR A 130 -11.39 4.73 2.21
C TYR A 130 -10.58 5.66 3.10
N GLY A 131 -10.61 6.96 2.80
CA GLY A 131 -9.82 7.96 3.50
C GLY A 131 -10.16 8.06 4.99
N PHE A 132 -11.46 8.02 5.33
CA PHE A 132 -11.90 7.97 6.73
C PHE A 132 -11.43 6.71 7.43
N TYR A 133 -11.59 5.54 6.80
CA TYR A 133 -11.12 4.28 7.35
C TYR A 133 -9.61 4.29 7.56
N PHE A 134 -8.83 4.62 6.52
CA PHE A 134 -7.37 4.64 6.57
C PHE A 134 -6.84 5.62 7.62
N ALA A 135 -7.43 6.81 7.76
CA ALA A 135 -7.01 7.77 8.78
C ALA A 135 -7.16 7.26 10.23
N GLN A 136 -8.00 6.24 10.45
CA GLN A 136 -8.24 5.65 11.77
C GLN A 136 -7.28 4.50 12.10
N ILE A 137 -6.71 3.85 11.07
CA ILE A 137 -5.91 2.64 11.24
C ILE A 137 -4.44 2.81 10.81
N TRP A 138 -4.16 3.71 9.87
CA TRP A 138 -2.84 3.90 9.28
C TRP A 138 -2.15 5.13 9.83
N LEU A 139 -0.83 5.15 9.70
CA LEU A 139 -0.03 6.31 10.05
C LEU A 139 -0.13 7.34 8.92
N VAL A 140 -0.86 8.41 9.15
CA VAL A 140 -0.97 9.51 8.19
C VAL A 140 0.15 10.50 8.44
N ILE A 141 1.07 10.63 7.49
CA ILE A 141 2.11 11.67 7.53
C ILE A 141 2.02 12.57 6.30
N PHE A 142 2.71 13.70 6.36
CA PHE A 142 3.04 14.50 5.19
C PHE A 142 4.45 14.11 4.74
N PRO A 143 4.62 13.11 3.86
CA PRO A 143 5.94 12.79 3.36
C PRO A 143 6.35 13.91 2.41
N GLU A 144 7.21 14.82 2.88
CA GLU A 144 7.87 15.80 2.04
C GLU A 144 8.82 15.08 1.08
N GLY A 145 8.29 14.66 -0.06
CA GLY A 145 9.03 14.00 -1.13
C GLY A 145 9.67 14.99 -2.07
N THR A 146 10.54 15.87 -1.58
CA THR A 146 11.34 16.74 -2.46
C THR A 146 12.36 15.86 -3.19
N ARG A 147 12.20 15.72 -4.50
CA ARG A 147 13.16 14.97 -5.32
C ARG A 147 14.35 15.86 -5.66
N TYR A 148 15.55 15.27 -5.65
CA TYR A 148 16.74 15.93 -6.14
C TYR A 148 16.54 16.41 -7.58
N ASN A 149 16.76 17.71 -7.81
CA ASN A 149 16.65 18.34 -9.12
C ASN A 149 17.85 19.25 -9.33
N VAL A 150 18.70 18.90 -10.30
CA VAL A 150 19.94 19.64 -10.65
C VAL A 150 19.65 21.11 -11.00
N ASN A 151 18.48 21.40 -11.57
CA ASN A 151 18.09 22.75 -11.97
C ASN A 151 17.60 23.61 -10.79
N ASN A 152 17.28 22.99 -9.65
CA ASN A 152 16.82 23.69 -8.45
C ASN A 152 17.98 23.87 -7.46
N LYS A 153 18.88 24.84 -7.76
CA LYS A 153 20.06 25.12 -6.94
C LYS A 153 19.71 25.48 -5.49
N LYS A 154 18.66 26.28 -5.29
CA LYS A 154 18.18 26.68 -3.95
C LYS A 154 17.89 25.47 -3.06
N MET A 155 17.17 24.48 -3.57
CA MET A 155 16.89 23.23 -2.85
C MET A 155 18.17 22.44 -2.52
N ILE A 156 19.15 22.41 -3.43
CA ILE A 156 20.43 21.73 -3.20
C ILE A 156 21.19 22.45 -2.08
N GLU A 157 21.30 23.78 -2.16
CA GLU A 157 21.94 24.62 -1.14
C GLU A 157 21.27 24.46 0.24
N GLU A 158 19.94 24.49 0.32
CA GLU A 158 19.18 24.26 1.56
C GLU A 158 19.44 22.88 2.16
N SER A 159 19.59 21.85 1.32
CA SER A 159 19.94 20.50 1.77
C SER A 159 21.38 20.41 2.28
N GLN A 160 22.32 21.09 1.64
CA GLN A 160 23.73 21.10 2.02
C GLN A 160 23.94 21.90 3.31
N ASN A 161 23.30 23.06 3.42
CA ASN A 161 23.31 23.88 4.63
C ASN A 161 22.75 23.10 5.82
N PHE A 162 21.63 22.40 5.65
CA PHE A 162 21.10 21.55 6.71
C PHE A 162 22.08 20.45 7.16
N ALA A 163 22.74 19.76 6.23
CA ALA A 163 23.74 18.74 6.59
C ALA A 163 24.90 19.35 7.38
N ALA A 164 25.38 20.53 6.96
CA ALA A 164 26.46 21.25 7.61
C ALA A 164 26.08 21.76 9.01
N GLU A 165 24.83 22.21 9.19
CA GLU A 165 24.31 22.68 10.48
C GLU A 165 24.06 21.53 11.46
N GLN A 166 23.41 20.46 11.01
CA GLN A 166 23.15 19.27 11.84
C GLN A 166 24.42 18.56 12.28
N GLY A 167 25.49 18.68 11.49
CA GLY A 167 26.80 18.15 11.86
C GLY A 167 27.42 18.81 13.11
N LYS A 168 26.83 19.89 13.63
CA LYS A 168 27.23 20.54 14.89
C LYS A 168 26.43 20.03 16.11
N ALA A 169 25.28 19.40 15.91
CA ALA A 169 24.34 19.02 16.97
C ALA A 169 24.37 17.51 17.32
N PHE A 170 24.79 16.65 16.38
CA PHE A 170 24.81 15.19 16.56
C PHE A 170 26.23 14.64 16.77
N ILE A 171 26.33 13.49 17.45
CA ILE A 171 27.59 12.76 17.78
C ILE A 171 28.45 12.42 16.53
N LYS A 172 27.85 12.47 15.33
CA LYS A 172 28.54 12.25 14.05
C LYS A 172 28.02 13.26 13.03
N SER A 173 28.92 14.00 12.38
CA SER A 173 28.55 14.99 11.38
C SER A 173 27.88 14.33 10.17
N LEU A 174 26.79 14.92 9.67
CA LEU A 174 26.15 14.45 8.44
C LEU A 174 27.02 14.82 7.23
N PRO A 175 27.25 13.89 6.29
CA PRO A 175 27.99 14.20 5.07
C PRO A 175 27.20 15.19 4.22
N VAL A 176 27.89 16.19 3.68
CA VAL A 176 27.29 17.12 2.70
C VAL A 176 27.21 16.42 1.35
N LEU A 177 26.00 16.11 0.91
CA LEU A 177 25.74 15.37 -0.32
C LEU A 177 25.54 16.33 -1.50
N SER A 178 26.14 15.99 -2.65
CA SER A 178 26.07 16.79 -3.88
C SER A 178 25.24 16.15 -4.98
N GLN A 179 24.96 14.85 -4.88
CA GLN A 179 24.23 14.07 -5.90
C GLN A 179 22.83 13.63 -5.45
N VAL A 180 22.55 13.76 -4.16
CA VAL A 180 21.27 13.42 -3.53
C VAL A 180 21.00 14.44 -2.42
N LEU A 181 19.73 14.56 -2.02
CA LEU A 181 19.36 15.38 -0.87
C LEU A 181 19.61 14.63 0.43
N THR A 182 19.96 15.38 1.47
CA THR A 182 20.10 14.88 2.83
C THR A 182 18.72 14.50 3.36
N PRO A 183 18.49 13.23 3.77
CA PRO A 183 17.20 12.79 4.25
C PRO A 183 16.80 13.54 5.52
N ARG A 184 15.52 13.88 5.63
CA ARG A 184 14.93 14.47 6.83
C ARG A 184 14.29 13.35 7.65
N THR A 185 14.79 13.12 8.86
CA THR A 185 14.42 11.97 9.70
C THR A 185 13.33 12.26 10.70
N LYS A 186 13.03 13.53 11.00
CA LYS A 186 12.09 13.93 12.07
C LYS A 186 10.78 13.14 12.11
N ALA A 187 10.10 13.01 10.95
CA ALA A 187 8.84 12.27 10.89
C ALA A 187 9.04 10.76 11.14
N ALA A 188 10.13 10.18 10.63
CA ALA A 188 10.47 8.79 10.90
C ALA A 188 10.81 8.60 12.38
N GLU A 189 11.68 9.44 12.96
CA GLU A 189 12.04 9.43 14.39
C GLU A 189 10.81 9.53 15.28
N ALA A 190 9.93 10.52 15.06
CA ALA A 190 8.68 10.65 15.80
C ALA A 190 7.77 9.42 15.66
N SER A 191 7.77 8.77 14.49
CA SER A 191 7.01 7.52 14.28
C SER A 191 7.60 6.37 15.10
N PHE A 192 8.93 6.24 15.13
CA PHE A 192 9.63 5.22 15.92
C PHE A 192 9.48 5.43 17.44
N GLU A 193 9.50 6.67 17.91
CA GLU A 193 9.25 7.00 19.31
C GLU A 193 7.86 6.54 19.76
N VAL A 194 6.84 6.73 18.92
CA VAL A 194 5.46 6.30 19.22
C VAL A 194 5.29 4.78 19.12
N LEU A 195 5.95 4.13 18.16
CA LEU A 195 5.84 2.68 17.95
C LEU A 195 6.52 1.87 19.08
N CYS A 196 7.31 2.51 19.94
CA CYS A 196 8.16 1.90 20.97
C CYS A 196 9.29 1.04 20.38
N PRO A 197 10.58 1.31 20.70
CA PRO A 197 11.71 0.54 20.17
C PRO A 197 11.63 -0.96 20.44
N ASP A 198 11.12 -1.35 21.62
CA ASP A 198 11.02 -2.76 22.04
C ASP A 198 9.91 -3.55 21.32
N TYR A 199 9.08 -2.85 20.53
CA TYR A 199 7.99 -3.47 19.79
C TYR A 199 8.43 -4.01 18.42
N VAL A 200 9.56 -3.54 17.86
CA VAL A 200 10.01 -3.90 16.50
C VAL A 200 11.04 -5.02 16.55
N ASP A 201 10.73 -6.17 15.95
CA ASP A 201 11.61 -7.33 15.90
C ASP A 201 12.63 -7.25 14.76
N ALA A 202 12.22 -6.68 13.61
CA ALA A 202 13.05 -6.63 12.41
C ALA A 202 12.69 -5.46 11.47
N VAL A 203 13.66 -5.09 10.62
CA VAL A 203 13.46 -4.17 9.49
C VAL A 203 13.70 -4.96 8.21
N TYR A 204 12.70 -5.01 7.33
CA TYR A 204 12.81 -5.67 6.04
C TYR A 204 13.08 -4.63 4.96
N ASP A 205 14.23 -4.73 4.29
CA ASP A 205 14.59 -3.93 3.12
C ASP A 205 14.10 -4.63 1.85
N LEU A 206 13.11 -4.05 1.20
CA LEU A 206 12.42 -4.60 0.05
C LEU A 206 12.68 -3.75 -1.19
N THR A 207 13.20 -4.37 -2.25
CA THR A 207 13.24 -3.75 -3.58
C THR A 207 12.17 -4.34 -4.49
N ILE A 208 11.22 -3.51 -4.89
CA ILE A 208 10.16 -3.80 -5.86
C ILE A 208 10.69 -3.51 -7.26
N ALA A 209 10.38 -4.44 -8.18
CA ALA A 209 10.53 -4.26 -9.61
C ALA A 209 9.38 -4.96 -10.35
N TYR A 210 8.92 -4.32 -11.42
CA TYR A 210 7.92 -4.88 -12.32
C TYR A 210 8.61 -5.37 -13.59
N SER A 211 8.40 -6.63 -13.97
CA SER A 211 8.86 -7.15 -15.26
C SER A 211 8.00 -6.55 -16.37
N ASN A 212 8.63 -5.86 -17.31
CA ASN A 212 7.94 -5.32 -18.47
C ASN A 212 8.02 -6.35 -19.61
N ASP A 213 6.94 -7.11 -19.81
CA ASP A 213 6.70 -7.79 -21.10
C ASP A 213 6.00 -6.84 -22.11
N TYR A 214 5.78 -5.58 -21.73
CA TYR A 214 5.23 -4.53 -22.58
C TYR A 214 6.33 -3.55 -23.00
N GLU A 215 6.52 -3.44 -24.31
CA GLU A 215 7.51 -2.59 -24.97
C GLU A 215 7.43 -1.10 -24.57
N ASP A 216 8.62 -0.52 -24.46
CA ASP A 216 8.99 0.90 -24.42
C ASP A 216 7.86 1.95 -24.43
N ILE A 217 7.64 2.55 -23.26
CA ILE A 217 7.14 3.93 -23.16
C ILE A 217 8.27 4.78 -22.60
N THR A 218 9.00 5.39 -23.53
CA THR A 218 9.95 6.51 -23.43
C THR A 218 10.61 6.79 -22.07
N PRO A 219 11.95 6.64 -21.96
CA PRO A 219 12.67 7.10 -20.78
C PRO A 219 12.78 8.62 -20.85
N SER A 220 11.93 9.34 -20.13
CA SER A 220 12.30 10.69 -19.71
C SER A 220 13.64 10.57 -18.97
N LYS A 221 14.66 11.32 -19.41
CA LYS A 221 16.01 11.31 -18.82
C LYS A 221 15.96 11.80 -17.37
N GLN A 222 15.62 10.90 -16.46
CA GLN A 222 15.71 11.09 -15.02
C GLN A 222 17.06 10.49 -14.58
N ALA A 223 17.82 11.24 -13.78
CA ALA A 223 19.10 10.77 -13.27
C ALA A 223 18.90 9.42 -12.53
N PRO A 224 19.67 8.37 -12.85
CA PRO A 224 19.48 7.08 -12.22
C PRO A 224 19.84 7.18 -10.73
N ASN A 225 18.86 6.91 -9.88
CA ASN A 225 19.06 6.68 -8.45
C ASN A 225 19.85 5.37 -8.22
N MET A 226 20.36 5.12 -7.00
CA MET A 226 21.06 3.86 -6.67
C MET A 226 20.19 2.62 -6.95
N THR A 227 18.89 2.71 -6.65
CA THR A 227 17.86 1.74 -7.04
C THR A 227 17.85 1.53 -8.57
N GLY A 228 18.08 2.59 -9.33
CA GLY A 228 18.21 2.60 -10.79
C GLY A 228 19.36 1.76 -11.32
N LYS A 229 20.44 1.49 -10.58
CA LYS A 229 21.48 0.53 -11.03
C LYS A 229 20.99 -0.91 -10.94
N ILE A 230 20.36 -1.28 -9.82
CA ILE A 230 19.78 -2.62 -9.64
C ILE A 230 18.62 -2.81 -10.61
N LEU A 231 17.73 -1.83 -10.74
CA LEU A 231 16.62 -1.85 -11.68
C LEU A 231 17.10 -1.84 -13.14
N LYS A 232 18.09 -1.02 -13.50
CA LYS A 232 18.68 -1.06 -14.85
C LYS A 232 19.32 -2.42 -15.12
N ARG A 233 20.00 -3.02 -14.13
CA ARG A 233 20.55 -4.38 -14.26
C ARG A 233 19.42 -5.41 -14.43
N PHE A 234 18.36 -5.32 -13.64
CA PHE A 234 17.16 -6.15 -13.72
C PHE A 234 16.55 -6.09 -15.11
N TYR A 235 16.26 -4.89 -15.63
CA TYR A 235 15.71 -4.70 -16.97
C TYR A 235 16.69 -5.16 -18.06
N SER A 236 18.00 -4.93 -17.90
CA SER A 236 19.01 -5.40 -18.87
C SER A 236 19.20 -6.93 -18.89
N LYS A 237 18.77 -7.63 -17.84
CA LYS A 237 18.87 -9.09 -17.69
C LYS A 237 17.53 -9.80 -17.88
N GLY A 238 16.58 -9.17 -18.58
CA GLY A 238 15.27 -9.77 -18.85
C GLY A 238 14.39 -9.94 -17.60
N GLY A 239 14.51 -9.04 -16.62
CA GLY A 239 13.62 -8.99 -15.47
C GLY A 239 13.98 -9.97 -14.34
N GLN A 240 15.26 -10.25 -14.12
CA GLN A 240 15.72 -11.11 -13.02
C GLN A 240 16.55 -10.34 -11.99
N MET A 241 16.16 -10.47 -10.72
CA MET A 241 16.93 -9.94 -9.60
C MET A 241 18.11 -10.87 -9.25
N PRO A 242 19.17 -10.36 -8.61
CA PRO A 242 20.24 -11.21 -8.10
C PRO A 242 19.74 -12.25 -7.09
N GLY A 243 20.24 -13.48 -7.19
CA GLY A 243 19.91 -14.58 -6.27
C GLY A 243 19.01 -15.65 -6.89
N VAL A 244 18.63 -16.63 -6.06
CA VAL A 244 17.77 -17.74 -6.50
C VAL A 244 16.30 -17.32 -6.43
N PRO A 245 15.53 -17.42 -7.52
CA PRO A 245 14.12 -17.08 -7.50
C PRO A 245 13.34 -18.08 -6.64
N ARG A 246 12.52 -17.58 -5.72
CA ARG A 246 11.60 -18.38 -4.90
C ARG A 246 10.18 -17.99 -5.26
N ARG A 247 9.45 -18.95 -5.83
CA ARG A 247 8.03 -18.81 -6.16
C ARG A 247 7.21 -19.44 -5.03
N ARG A 248 6.32 -18.65 -4.43
CA ARG A 248 5.34 -19.14 -3.47
C ARG A 248 3.97 -18.73 -3.98
N ARG A 249 3.29 -19.62 -4.71
CA ARG A 249 1.96 -19.30 -5.23
C ARG A 249 0.97 -19.15 -4.09
N LEU A 250 0.10 -18.15 -4.19
CA LEU A 250 -0.99 -17.98 -3.26
C LEU A 250 -2.10 -19.00 -3.57
N PRO A 251 -2.50 -19.86 -2.61
CA PRO A 251 -3.59 -20.80 -2.84
C PRO A 251 -4.91 -20.06 -3.06
N TRP A 252 -5.67 -20.45 -4.09
CA TRP A 252 -6.99 -19.89 -4.38
C TRP A 252 -7.95 -19.96 -3.18
N LEU A 253 -7.87 -21.01 -2.36
CA LEU A 253 -8.66 -21.17 -1.13
C LEU A 253 -8.38 -20.10 -0.07
N ARG A 254 -7.27 -19.36 -0.16
CA ARG A 254 -6.95 -18.27 0.78
C ARG A 254 -7.73 -16.99 0.47
N THR A 255 -8.07 -16.77 -0.80
CA THR A 255 -8.65 -15.51 -1.29
C THR A 255 -10.08 -15.66 -1.81
N LEU A 256 -10.43 -16.84 -2.34
CA LEU A 256 -11.77 -17.14 -2.85
C LEU A 256 -12.87 -16.97 -1.79
N PRO A 257 -12.72 -17.41 -0.53
CA PRO A 257 -13.78 -17.22 0.47
C PRO A 257 -14.15 -15.74 0.66
N SER A 258 -13.16 -14.85 0.73
CA SER A 258 -13.40 -13.41 0.83
C SER A 258 -14.15 -12.87 -0.39
N PHE A 259 -13.76 -13.28 -1.59
CA PHE A 259 -14.50 -12.95 -2.81
C PHE A 259 -15.96 -13.40 -2.74
N MET A 260 -16.21 -14.65 -2.37
CA MET A 260 -17.56 -15.20 -2.28
C MET A 260 -18.41 -14.46 -1.25
N ILE A 261 -17.86 -14.13 -0.08
CA ILE A 261 -18.57 -13.39 0.98
C ILE A 261 -18.95 -11.99 0.51
N PHE A 262 -18.01 -11.24 -0.09
CA PHE A 262 -18.30 -9.90 -0.58
C PHE A 262 -19.31 -9.92 -1.73
N MET A 263 -19.21 -10.89 -2.65
CA MET A 263 -20.17 -11.00 -3.75
C MET A 263 -21.56 -11.41 -3.26
N ALA A 264 -21.66 -12.36 -2.33
CA ALA A 264 -22.94 -12.79 -1.76
C ALA A 264 -23.66 -11.63 -1.05
N ALA A 265 -22.91 -10.72 -0.43
CA ALA A 265 -23.46 -9.56 0.24
C ALA A 265 -23.75 -8.38 -0.72
N LEU A 266 -22.96 -8.20 -1.78
CA LEU A 266 -23.16 -7.12 -2.76
C LEU A 266 -24.33 -7.40 -3.72
N LEU A 267 -24.48 -8.64 -4.20
CA LEU A 267 -25.47 -8.98 -5.23
C LEU A 267 -26.93 -8.59 -4.86
N PRO A 268 -27.43 -8.82 -3.63
CA PRO A 268 -28.77 -8.38 -3.24
C PRO A 268 -29.00 -6.86 -3.37
N PHE A 269 -27.98 -6.04 -3.13
CA PHE A 269 -28.05 -4.60 -3.34
C PHE A 269 -28.15 -4.25 -4.82
N LEU A 270 -27.44 -4.97 -5.70
CA LEU A 270 -27.44 -4.66 -7.13
C LEU A 270 -28.69 -5.18 -7.86
N LEU A 271 -29.24 -6.31 -7.43
CA LEU A 271 -30.33 -6.99 -8.14
C LEU A 271 -31.70 -6.30 -7.92
N THR A 272 -31.92 -5.65 -6.78
CA THR A 272 -33.21 -5.04 -6.45
C THR A 272 -33.22 -3.51 -6.64
N LYS A 273 -34.36 -2.92 -7.04
CA LYS A 273 -34.49 -1.46 -7.18
C LYS A 273 -34.25 -0.74 -5.84
N ARG A 274 -34.76 -1.31 -4.74
CA ARG A 274 -34.56 -0.79 -3.37
C ARG A 274 -33.11 -0.92 -2.94
N GLY A 275 -32.47 -2.07 -3.20
CA GLY A 275 -31.05 -2.29 -2.93
C GLY A 275 -30.16 -1.27 -3.65
N ARG A 276 -30.41 -1.02 -4.94
CA ARG A 276 -29.61 -0.04 -5.72
C ARG A 276 -29.77 1.37 -5.15
N SER A 277 -30.98 1.75 -4.74
CA SER A 277 -31.21 3.03 -4.07
C SER A 277 -30.47 3.12 -2.74
N ALA A 278 -30.48 2.07 -1.93
CA ALA A 278 -29.73 2.02 -0.66
C ALA A 278 -28.21 2.11 -0.89
N TYR A 279 -27.70 1.38 -1.87
CA TYR A 279 -26.29 1.39 -2.26
C TYR A 279 -25.79 2.79 -2.64
N TRP A 280 -26.55 3.51 -3.48
CA TRP A 280 -26.21 4.90 -3.84
C TRP A 280 -26.26 5.85 -2.65
N LYS A 281 -27.21 5.66 -1.74
CA LYS A 281 -27.28 6.44 -0.50
C LYS A 281 -26.08 6.18 0.41
N MET A 282 -25.63 4.94 0.52
CA MET A 282 -24.43 4.58 1.30
C MET A 282 -23.21 5.34 0.78
N TRP A 283 -22.98 5.33 -0.54
CA TRP A 283 -21.92 6.11 -1.20
C TRP A 283 -22.01 7.60 -0.90
N LEU A 284 -23.20 8.18 -1.02
CA LEU A 284 -23.39 9.61 -0.79
C LEU A 284 -23.12 9.98 0.68
N LEU A 285 -23.73 9.24 1.62
CA LEU A 285 -23.61 9.47 3.05
C LEU A 285 -22.17 9.37 3.54
N SER A 286 -21.43 8.36 3.09
CA SER A 286 -20.02 8.20 3.47
C SER A 286 -19.12 9.27 2.88
N SER A 287 -19.36 9.69 1.64
CA SER A 287 -18.57 10.74 0.98
C SER A 287 -18.76 12.08 1.68
N VAL A 288 -20.02 12.44 1.97
CA VAL A 288 -20.35 13.65 2.73
C VAL A 288 -19.82 13.56 4.15
N GLY A 289 -19.99 12.42 4.82
CA GLY A 289 -19.49 12.21 6.19
C GLY A 289 -17.96 12.35 6.29
N THR A 290 -17.21 11.81 5.33
CA THR A 290 -15.75 11.95 5.26
C THR A 290 -15.34 13.42 5.12
N PHE A 291 -16.05 14.17 4.27
CA PHE A 291 -15.79 15.60 4.05
C PHE A 291 -16.14 16.45 5.28
N LEU A 292 -17.28 16.19 5.92
CA LEU A 292 -17.70 16.92 7.13
C LEU A 292 -16.78 16.65 8.32
N TYR A 293 -16.36 15.39 8.52
CA TYR A 293 -15.45 15.04 9.60
C TYR A 293 -14.16 15.88 9.57
N ASP A 294 -13.58 16.12 8.39
CA ASP A 294 -12.33 16.88 8.26
C ASP A 294 -12.52 18.41 8.36
N ILE A 295 -13.75 18.93 8.20
CA ILE A 295 -14.03 20.37 8.39
C ILE A 295 -14.21 20.72 9.87
N PHE A 296 -14.77 19.79 10.65
CA PHE A 296 -15.24 20.08 12.01
C PHE A 296 -14.35 19.50 13.13
N LEU A 297 -13.31 18.73 12.80
CA LEU A 297 -12.31 18.15 13.73
C LEU A 297 -10.89 18.40 13.22
#